data_AF-A0A7W4GRG7-F1
#
_entry.id   AF-A0A7W4GRG7-F1
#
_cell.length_a   1.000
_cell.length_b   1.000
_cell.length_c   1.000
_cell.angle_alpha   90.00
_cell.angle_beta   90.00
_cell.angle_gamma   90.00
#
_symmetry.space_group_name_H-M   'P 1'
#
loop_
_entity.id
_entity.type
_entity.pdbx_description
1 polymer ?
#
loop_
_entity_poly.entity_id
_entity_poly.type
_entity_poly.pdbx_seq_one_letter_code
_entity_poly.pdbx_strand_id
1 'polypeptide(L)'
;MTRALPLSLAAVLLSGVAAMASVPGEDHGDGTNAAGVAAPINLAEPRQTPAAAMTYEIFEATVEHGDMPECPAAMAQEGRFCRVVLQNDMLHVFAFAEDGDQPMVAVAEYPLDAVTFPQ
;
A
#
# COMPACT_ATOMS: atom_id res chain seq x y z
N MET A 1 51.26 -33.42 12.06
CA MET A 1 50.38 -33.53 13.24
C MET A 1 49.04 -32.92 12.86
N THR A 2 48.09 -33.78 12.51
CA THR A 2 46.74 -33.43 12.02
C THR A 2 45.81 -33.22 13.21
N ARG A 3 45.00 -32.16 13.23
CA ARG A 3 43.87 -32.03 14.16
C ARG A 3 42.61 -31.61 13.42
N ALA A 4 41.59 -32.43 13.61
CA ALA A 4 40.35 -32.52 12.87
C ALA A 4 39.32 -31.45 13.30
N LEU A 5 38.54 -30.99 12.31
CA LEU A 5 37.30 -30.23 12.50
C LEU A 5 36.18 -31.18 12.98
N PRO A 6 35.39 -30.83 14.01
CA PRO A 6 34.16 -31.54 14.30
C PRO A 6 33.02 -31.04 13.39
N LEU A 7 32.62 -31.93 12.48
CA LEU A 7 31.39 -31.92 11.70
C LEU A 7 30.20 -32.06 12.67
N SER A 8 29.40 -31.01 12.86
CA SER A 8 28.14 -31.10 13.62
C SER A 8 26.97 -31.28 12.67
N LEU A 9 26.28 -32.40 12.87
CA LEU A 9 25.18 -32.94 12.08
C LEU A 9 23.83 -32.41 12.62
N ALA A 10 22.98 -31.96 11.70
CA ALA A 10 21.51 -32.04 11.65
C ALA A 10 20.64 -31.65 12.87
N ALA A 11 19.72 -30.71 12.63
CA ALA A 11 18.30 -30.86 13.00
C ALA A 11 17.43 -29.90 12.17
N VAL A 12 16.80 -30.43 11.11
CA VAL A 12 15.73 -29.76 10.36
C VAL A 12 14.43 -29.95 11.15
N LEU A 13 13.91 -28.88 11.76
CA LEU A 13 12.61 -28.87 12.42
C LEU A 13 11.55 -28.29 11.46
N LEU A 14 10.91 -29.16 10.66
CA LEU A 14 9.64 -28.83 10.01
C LEU A 14 8.56 -28.77 11.08
N SER A 15 8.16 -27.56 11.48
CA SER A 15 7.04 -27.34 12.40
C SER A 15 5.82 -26.85 11.62
N GLY A 16 4.87 -27.77 11.42
CA GLY A 16 3.42 -27.57 11.49
C GLY A 16 2.75 -26.41 10.75
N VAL A 17 2.02 -26.74 9.69
CA VAL A 17 0.91 -25.94 9.14
C VAL A 17 -0.25 -25.90 10.15
N ALA A 18 -0.76 -24.72 10.49
CA ALA A 18 -2.07 -24.56 11.12
C ALA A 18 -2.97 -23.70 10.22
N ALA A 19 -3.78 -24.37 9.41
CA ALA A 19 -4.89 -23.77 8.69
C ALA A 19 -6.05 -23.57 9.68
N MET A 20 -6.42 -22.33 9.98
CA MET A 20 -7.61 -22.03 10.76
C MET A 20 -8.79 -21.85 9.80
N ALA A 21 -9.61 -22.89 9.72
CA ALA A 21 -10.85 -22.92 8.98
C ALA A 21 -11.96 -22.13 9.71
N SER A 22 -12.78 -21.47 8.89
CA SER A 22 -14.14 -20.93 9.06
C SER A 22 -14.81 -20.95 10.44
N VAL A 23 -15.28 -19.76 10.86
CA VAL A 23 -16.17 -19.57 12.02
C VAL A 23 -17.57 -20.10 11.70
N PRO A 24 -18.23 -20.83 12.63
CA PRO A 24 -19.61 -21.31 12.49
C PRO A 24 -20.63 -20.16 12.42
N GLY A 25 -21.66 -20.36 11.59
CA GLY A 25 -22.74 -19.41 11.36
C GLY A 25 -23.46 -18.97 12.64
N GLU A 26 -23.60 -17.66 12.77
CA GLU A 26 -24.37 -17.01 13.81
C GLU A 26 -25.86 -16.99 13.39
N ASP A 27 -26.67 -17.75 14.12
CA ASP A 27 -28.13 -17.62 14.13
C ASP A 27 -28.48 -16.32 14.87
N HIS A 28 -28.90 -15.29 14.12
CA HIS A 28 -29.52 -14.10 14.69
C HIS A 28 -30.98 -14.09 14.29
N GLY A 29 -31.81 -14.55 15.22
CA GLY A 29 -33.26 -14.49 15.14
C GLY A 29 -33.80 -13.06 15.06
N ASP A 30 -35.02 -13.03 14.52
CA ASP A 30 -36.09 -12.05 14.66
C ASP A 30 -35.84 -10.59 14.25
N GLY A 31 -36.72 -10.12 13.38
CA GLY A 31 -36.61 -8.83 12.73
C GLY A 31 -36.88 -7.63 13.64
N THR A 32 -36.68 -6.46 13.02
CA THR A 32 -36.94 -5.08 13.46
C THR A 32 -35.69 -4.30 13.92
N ASN A 33 -35.12 -3.56 12.95
CA ASN A 33 -34.64 -2.17 13.02
C ASN A 33 -33.64 -1.90 11.87
N ALA A 34 -34.11 -1.89 10.62
CA ALA A 34 -33.38 -1.34 9.47
C ALA A 34 -33.55 0.19 9.40
N ALA A 35 -33.30 0.88 10.51
CA ALA A 35 -33.28 2.34 10.58
C ALA A 35 -32.03 2.74 11.38
N GLY A 36 -30.90 2.95 10.69
CA GLY A 36 -29.72 3.52 11.35
C GLY A 36 -28.35 3.17 10.78
N VAL A 37 -28.23 2.29 9.78
CA VAL A 37 -26.91 2.04 9.14
C VAL A 37 -26.60 3.10 8.09
N ALA A 38 -26.69 4.38 8.47
CA ALA A 38 -25.94 5.44 7.83
C ALA A 38 -24.65 5.63 8.62
N ALA A 39 -23.81 4.58 8.68
CA ALA A 39 -22.42 4.80 9.00
C ALA A 39 -21.85 5.64 7.85
N PRO A 40 -21.18 6.77 8.13
CA PRO A 40 -20.52 7.52 7.07
C PRO A 40 -19.55 6.58 6.35
N ILE A 41 -19.57 6.60 5.01
CA ILE A 41 -18.48 6.07 4.18
C ILE A 41 -17.21 6.59 4.84
N ASN A 42 -16.37 5.64 5.28
CA ASN A 42 -15.08 5.89 5.87
C ASN A 42 -14.36 6.99 5.07
N LEU A 43 -14.31 8.21 5.59
CA LEU A 43 -13.28 9.18 5.25
C LEU A 43 -11.98 8.72 5.93
N ALA A 44 -11.56 7.48 5.63
CA ALA A 44 -10.30 6.98 6.13
C ALA A 44 -9.22 7.91 5.57
N GLU A 45 -8.44 8.51 6.46
CA GLU A 45 -7.28 9.28 6.06
C GLU A 45 -6.41 8.44 5.11
N PRO A 46 -5.81 9.06 4.07
CA PRO A 46 -4.97 8.35 3.12
C PRO A 46 -3.98 7.47 3.86
N ARG A 47 -4.08 6.15 3.64
CA ARG A 47 -3.20 5.19 4.31
C ARG A 47 -1.82 5.31 3.71
N GLN A 48 -0.92 5.98 4.41
CA GLN A 48 0.49 6.03 4.02
C GLN A 48 1.13 4.66 4.26
N THR A 49 1.38 3.92 3.19
CA THR A 49 2.19 2.70 3.22
C THR A 49 3.66 3.06 3.03
N PRO A 50 4.61 2.45 3.76
CA PRO A 50 6.02 2.62 3.47
C PRO A 50 6.28 2.16 2.03
N ALA A 51 6.70 3.09 1.18
CA ALA A 51 7.04 2.81 -0.20
C ALA A 51 8.12 1.72 -0.25
N ALA A 52 7.88 0.63 -0.99
CA ALA A 52 8.97 -0.24 -1.41
C ALA A 52 10.01 0.64 -2.11
N ALA A 53 11.30 0.48 -1.80
CA ALA A 53 12.37 1.36 -2.25
C ALA A 53 12.60 1.26 -3.78
N MET A 54 11.70 1.82 -4.57
CA MET A 54 11.81 1.98 -6.02
C MET A 54 12.32 3.39 -6.30
N THR A 55 13.33 3.51 -7.15
CA THR A 55 13.82 4.80 -7.65
C THR A 55 12.93 5.31 -8.78
N TYR A 56 12.97 6.61 -9.02
CA TYR A 56 12.21 7.20 -10.13
C TYR A 56 12.60 6.60 -11.49
N GLU A 57 13.89 6.33 -11.73
CA GLU A 57 14.35 5.70 -12.98
C GLU A 57 13.64 4.36 -13.27
N ILE A 58 13.53 3.50 -12.24
CA ILE A 58 12.85 2.21 -12.39
C ILE A 58 11.34 2.42 -12.59
N PHE A 59 10.74 3.34 -11.83
CA PHE A 59 9.32 3.66 -11.97
C PHE A 59 9.00 4.16 -13.38
N GLU A 60 9.75 5.14 -13.88
CA GLU A 60 9.54 5.75 -15.19
C GLU A 60 9.70 4.74 -16.34
N ALA A 61 10.64 3.81 -16.20
CA ALA A 61 10.85 2.76 -17.20
C ALA A 61 9.76 1.68 -17.24
N THR A 62 8.97 1.53 -16.17
CA THR A 62 8.07 0.38 -15.99
C THR A 62 6.60 0.73 -15.81
N VAL A 63 6.29 1.98 -15.50
CA VAL A 63 4.94 2.43 -15.16
C VAL A 63 4.52 3.52 -16.15
N GLU A 64 3.37 3.34 -16.80
CA GLU A 64 2.75 4.41 -17.57
C GLU A 64 2.12 5.42 -16.60
N HIS A 65 2.62 6.64 -16.60
CA HIS A 65 2.26 7.66 -15.63
C HIS A 65 2.17 9.04 -16.29
N GLY A 66 1.46 9.94 -15.60
CA GLY A 66 1.43 11.36 -15.90
C GLY A 66 2.24 12.17 -14.89
N ASP A 67 2.69 13.34 -15.32
CA ASP A 67 3.35 14.32 -14.47
C ASP A 67 2.31 15.15 -13.72
N MET A 68 2.56 15.41 -12.44
CA MET A 68 1.80 16.40 -11.68
C MET A 68 2.68 17.62 -11.43
N PRO A 69 2.21 18.84 -11.76
CA PRO A 69 2.97 20.06 -11.48
C PRO A 69 3.10 20.32 -9.98
N GLU A 70 2.11 19.88 -9.20
CA GLU A 70 2.09 19.99 -7.74
C GLU A 70 1.59 18.68 -7.13
N CYS A 71 2.21 18.26 -6.03
CA CYS A 71 1.72 17.14 -5.23
C CYS A 71 0.40 17.52 -4.52
N PRO A 72 -0.50 16.55 -4.28
CA PRO A 72 -1.65 16.77 -3.40
C PRO A 72 -1.22 17.28 -2.03
N ALA A 73 -2.04 18.15 -1.42
CA ALA A 73 -1.71 18.82 -0.16
C ALA A 73 -1.28 17.86 0.98
N ALA A 74 -1.85 16.65 1.02
CA ALA A 74 -1.51 15.62 2.01
C ALA A 74 -0.10 15.01 1.84
N MET A 75 0.53 15.19 0.67
CA MET A 75 1.86 14.64 0.33
C MET A 75 2.90 15.72 0.02
N ALA A 76 2.44 16.95 -0.25
CA ALA A 76 3.26 18.08 -0.60
C ALA A 76 4.29 18.38 0.50
N GLN A 77 5.55 18.38 0.11
CA GLN A 77 6.69 18.72 0.95
C GLN A 77 7.80 19.25 0.05
N GLU A 78 8.66 20.13 0.58
CA GLU A 78 9.84 20.61 -0.16
C GLU A 78 10.74 19.43 -0.59
N GLY A 79 11.36 19.56 -1.76
CA GLY A 79 12.25 18.54 -2.29
C GLY A 79 11.52 17.31 -2.82
N ARG A 80 10.26 17.44 -3.26
CA ARG A 80 9.46 16.32 -3.78
C ARG A 80 8.76 16.67 -5.08
N PHE A 81 8.59 15.65 -5.91
CA PHE A 81 7.74 15.68 -7.09
C PHE A 81 6.80 14.48 -7.09
N CYS A 82 5.67 14.62 -7.78
CA CYS A 82 4.63 13.59 -7.82
C CYS A 82 4.34 13.13 -9.26
N ARG A 83 4.10 11.82 -9.39
CA ARG A 83 3.58 11.18 -10.60
C ARG A 83 2.23 10.54 -10.32
N VAL A 84 1.38 10.50 -11.33
CA VAL A 84 0.04 9.94 -11.24
C VAL A 84 -0.15 8.76 -12.17
N VAL A 85 -0.81 7.71 -11.69
CA VAL A 85 -1.22 6.55 -12.48
C VAL A 85 -2.71 6.34 -12.29
N LEU A 86 -3.43 6.08 -13.39
CA LEU A 86 -4.82 5.67 -13.34
C LEU A 86 -4.89 4.16 -13.57
N GLN A 87 -5.36 3.42 -12.56
CA GLN A 87 -5.50 1.98 -12.65
C GLN A 87 -6.60 1.50 -11.70
N ASN A 88 -7.41 0.54 -12.15
CA ASN A 88 -8.46 -0.11 -11.34
C ASN A 88 -9.45 0.88 -10.72
N ASP A 89 -9.92 1.87 -11.50
CA ASP A 89 -10.82 2.93 -11.04
C ASP A 89 -10.29 3.77 -9.86
N MET A 90 -8.98 3.76 -9.67
CA MET A 90 -8.26 4.54 -8.66
C MET A 90 -7.20 5.42 -9.32
N LEU A 91 -6.98 6.58 -8.72
CA LEU A 91 -5.87 7.47 -9.00
C LEU A 91 -4.78 7.22 -7.95
N HIS A 92 -3.62 6.76 -8.40
CA HIS A 92 -2.45 6.49 -7.58
C HIS A 92 -1.46 7.64 -7.74
N VAL A 93 -1.16 8.35 -6.66
CA VAL A 93 -0.13 9.39 -6.63
C VAL A 93 1.10 8.85 -5.94
N PHE A 94 2.22 8.84 -6.65
CA PHE A 94 3.53 8.44 -6.16
C PHE A 94 4.38 9.69 -5.95
N ALA A 95 4.90 9.88 -4.74
CA ALA A 95 5.82 10.98 -4.43
C ALA A 95 7.25 10.45 -4.34
N PHE A 96 8.17 11.17 -4.97
CA PHE A 96 9.60 10.90 -4.97
C PHE A 96 10.35 12.06 -4.33
N ALA A 97 11.46 11.78 -3.65
CA ALA A 97 12.39 12.84 -3.27
C ALA A 97 13.16 13.33 -4.52
N GLU A 98 13.51 14.61 -4.58
CA GLU A 98 14.33 15.18 -5.66
C GLU A 98 15.83 14.88 -5.50
N ASP A 99 16.26 14.61 -4.26
CA ASP A 99 17.66 14.33 -3.91
C ASP A 99 18.06 12.88 -4.21
N GLY A 100 19.36 12.67 -4.42
CA GLY A 100 19.96 11.35 -4.63
C GLY A 100 19.38 10.63 -5.85
N ASP A 101 19.14 9.32 -5.70
CA ASP A 101 18.56 8.46 -6.75
C ASP A 101 17.04 8.60 -6.88
N GLN A 102 16.47 9.68 -6.33
CA GLN A 102 15.05 9.98 -6.34
C GLN A 102 14.19 8.81 -5.84
N PRO A 103 14.37 8.38 -4.58
CA PRO A 103 13.60 7.28 -4.02
C PRO A 103 12.12 7.66 -3.90
N MET A 104 11.24 6.68 -4.14
CA MET A 104 9.83 6.80 -3.79
C MET A 104 9.70 6.91 -2.27
N VAL A 105 9.01 7.94 -1.80
CA VAL A 105 8.88 8.26 -0.37
C VAL A 105 7.46 8.16 0.15
N ALA A 106 6.45 8.21 -0.74
CA ALA A 106 5.05 8.02 -0.36
C ALA A 106 4.18 7.61 -1.55
N VAL A 107 3.06 6.95 -1.24
CA VAL A 107 1.97 6.65 -2.18
C VAL A 107 0.65 7.05 -1.55
N ALA A 108 -0.25 7.64 -2.33
CA ALA A 108 -1.64 7.87 -1.95
C ALA A 108 -2.58 7.40 -3.07
N GLU A 109 -3.73 6.87 -2.67
CA GLU A 109 -4.75 6.36 -3.57
C GLU A 109 -6.05 7.16 -3.37
N TYR A 110 -6.67 7.56 -4.46
CA TYR A 110 -7.93 8.29 -4.47
C TYR A 110 -8.93 7.57 -5.37
N PRO A 111 -10.17 7.31 -4.93
CA PRO A 111 -11.24 6.84 -5.81
C PRO A 111 -11.46 7.86 -6.93
N LEU A 112 -11.60 7.41 -8.18
CA LEU A 112 -11.86 8.34 -9.28
C LEU A 112 -13.17 9.12 -9.13
N ASP A 113 -14.18 8.56 -8.45
CA ASP A 113 -15.43 9.24 -8.14
C ASP A 113 -15.28 10.37 -7.10
N ALA A 114 -14.19 10.38 -6.33
CA ALA A 114 -13.88 11.42 -5.37
C ALA A 114 -13.04 12.56 -5.97
N VAL A 115 -12.53 12.42 -7.19
CA VAL A 115 -11.71 13.44 -7.87
C VAL A 115 -12.62 14.44 -8.58
N THR A 116 -12.64 15.67 -8.08
CA THR A 116 -13.30 16.81 -8.74
C THR A 116 -12.30 17.72 -9.43
N PHE A 117 -12.58 18.06 -10.70
CA PHE A 117 -11.85 19.06 -11.44
C PHE A 117 -12.51 20.44 -11.25
N PRO A 118 -11.73 21.51 -11.03
CA PRO A 118 -12.26 22.86 -11.09
C PRO A 118 -12.85 23.13 -12.48
N GLN A 119 -14.03 23.75 -12.51
CA GLN A 119 -14.77 24.09 -13.74
C GLN A 119 -14.25 25.41 -14.32
#